data_AF-A0A0F9F1F8-F1
#
_entry.id   AF-A0A0F9F1F8-F1
#
_cell.length_a   1.000
_cell.length_b   1.000
_cell.length_c   1.000
_cell.angle_alpha   90.00
_cell.angle_beta   90.00
_cell.angle_gamma   90.00
#
_symmetry.space_group_name_H-M   'P 1'
#
loop_
_entity.id
_entity.type
_entity.pdbx_description
1 polymer ?
#
loop_
_entity_poly.entity_id
_entity_poly.type
_entity_poly.pdbx_seq_one_letter_code
_entity_poly.pdbx_strand_id
1 'polypeptide(L)'
;MRVEIEPSGCTERRGLVQIRFAMYLSPSDYGYDVHHVQVPGRALTQEELDDPTLGALVPLKWQTNPFHNHFIYVEPDTPDNEIMDIGEAFLHEAYTKWASDEKPDLKNPPVAFPATFDSGALATRVQHRKATKLERKV
;
A
#
# COMPACT_ATOMS: atom_id res chain seq x y z
N MET A 1 -16.89 5.85 -5.59
CA MET A 1 -15.78 5.24 -4.83
C MET A 1 -16.28 4.37 -3.69
N ARG A 2 -15.42 3.51 -3.14
CA ARG A 2 -15.68 2.75 -1.90
C ARG A 2 -14.39 2.44 -1.14
N VAL A 3 -14.51 2.17 0.15
CA VAL A 3 -13.43 1.70 1.02
C VAL A 3 -13.73 0.27 1.48
N GLU A 4 -12.72 -0.59 1.50
CA GLU A 4 -12.79 -1.96 1.98
C GLU A 4 -11.66 -2.21 2.98
N ILE A 5 -11.93 -3.00 4.02
CA ILE A 5 -10.87 -3.49 4.91
C ILE A 5 -10.21 -4.69 4.23
N GLU A 6 -8.90 -4.64 4.09
CA GLU A 6 -8.09 -5.69 3.46
C GLU A 6 -7.44 -6.56 4.55
N PRO A 7 -7.98 -7.76 4.85
CA PRO A 7 -7.58 -8.54 6.02
C PRO A 7 -6.10 -8.91 6.03
N SER A 8 -5.50 -9.09 4.85
CA SER A 8 -4.07 -9.39 4.69
C SER A 8 -3.14 -8.30 5.22
N GLY A 9 -3.65 -7.07 5.39
CA GLY A 9 -2.90 -5.94 5.96
C GLY A 9 -3.23 -5.62 7.42
N CYS A 10 -4.17 -6.36 8.04
CA CYS A 10 -4.57 -6.16 9.42
C CYS A 10 -3.68 -6.96 10.38
N THR A 11 -3.23 -6.34 11.47
CA THR A 11 -2.37 -6.99 12.46
C THR A 11 -2.40 -6.27 13.81
N GLU A 12 -1.96 -6.93 14.87
CA GLU A 12 -1.67 -6.26 16.14
C GLU A 12 -0.29 -5.61 16.06
N ARG A 13 -0.19 -4.33 16.43
CA ARG A 13 1.07 -3.59 16.44
C ARG A 13 1.17 -2.69 17.65
N ARG A 14 1.97 -3.13 18.63
CA ARG A 14 2.26 -2.39 19.88
C ARG A 14 1.01 -2.19 20.73
N GLY A 15 0.15 -3.21 20.83
CA GLY A 15 -1.09 -3.15 21.60
C GLY A 15 -2.27 -2.49 20.89
N LEU A 16 -2.05 -1.93 19.69
CA LEU A 16 -3.10 -1.36 18.84
C LEU A 16 -3.45 -2.33 17.71
N VAL A 17 -4.67 -2.20 17.19
CA VAL A 17 -5.11 -2.88 15.97
C VAL A 17 -4.72 -2.03 14.77
N GLN A 18 -3.80 -2.51 13.96
CA GLN A 18 -3.50 -1.95 12.65
C GLN A 18 -4.53 -2.45 11.64
N ILE A 19 -5.20 -1.54 10.95
CA ILE A 19 -6.20 -1.85 9.92
C ILE A 19 -5.69 -1.29 8.58
N ARG A 20 -5.78 -2.10 7.52
CA ARG A 20 -5.51 -1.67 6.15
C ARG A 20 -6.82 -1.38 5.43
N PHE A 21 -6.98 -0.15 4.98
CA PHE A 21 -8.02 0.24 4.03
C PHE A 21 -7.49 0.15 2.60
N ALA A 22 -8.25 -0.52 1.74
CA ALA A 22 -8.10 -0.50 0.29
C ALA A 22 -9.22 0.37 -0.30
N MET A 23 -8.86 1.39 -1.07
CA MET A 23 -9.79 2.38 -1.61
C MET A 23 -9.93 2.18 -3.11
N TYR A 24 -11.16 2.09 -3.59
CA TYR A 24 -11.49 1.78 -4.98
C TYR A 24 -12.31 2.89 -5.61
N LEU A 25 -12.03 3.16 -6.88
CA LEU A 25 -12.83 4.04 -7.73
C LEU A 25 -14.10 3.32 -8.21
N SER A 26 -15.16 4.08 -8.44
CA SER A 26 -16.36 3.68 -9.17
C SER A 26 -16.22 4.03 -10.66
N PRO A 27 -16.99 3.39 -11.57
CA PRO A 27 -16.86 3.60 -13.01
C PRO A 27 -16.99 5.05 -13.49
N SER A 28 -17.68 5.91 -12.76
CA SER A 28 -17.85 7.34 -13.07
C SER A 28 -16.74 8.24 -12.55
N ASP A 29 -15.83 7.71 -11.73
CA ASP A 29 -14.82 8.51 -11.03
C ASP A 29 -13.60 8.78 -11.93
N TYR A 30 -12.93 9.91 -11.68
CA TYR A 30 -11.75 10.30 -12.44
C TYR A 30 -10.64 9.26 -12.33
N GLY A 31 -10.09 8.84 -13.48
CA GLY A 31 -9.00 7.87 -13.54
C GLY A 31 -9.41 6.42 -13.28
N TYR A 32 -10.71 6.09 -13.26
CA TYR A 32 -11.19 4.71 -13.08
C TYR A 32 -10.52 3.72 -14.04
N ASP A 33 -10.41 4.06 -15.32
CA ASP A 33 -9.84 3.19 -16.37
C ASP A 33 -8.35 2.86 -16.15
N VAL A 34 -7.63 3.65 -15.34
CA VAL A 34 -6.24 3.36 -14.97
C VAL A 34 -6.17 2.22 -13.95
N HIS A 35 -7.21 2.06 -13.14
CA HIS A 35 -7.27 1.08 -12.07
C HIS A 35 -8.16 -0.12 -12.41
N HIS A 36 -9.05 0.02 -13.39
CA HIS A 36 -9.83 -1.07 -13.95
C HIS A 36 -9.12 -1.66 -15.16
N VAL A 37 -8.38 -2.74 -14.92
CA VAL A 37 -7.44 -3.30 -15.90
C VAL A 37 -7.73 -4.77 -16.17
N GLN A 38 -7.25 -5.24 -17.32
CA GLN A 38 -7.25 -6.66 -17.64
C GLN A 38 -6.01 -7.32 -17.04
N VAL A 39 -6.23 -8.40 -16.28
CA VAL A 39 -5.17 -9.21 -15.67
C VAL A 39 -5.35 -10.68 -16.08
N PRO A 40 -4.28 -11.50 -16.04
CA PRO A 40 -4.41 -12.94 -16.24
C PRO A 40 -5.47 -13.57 -15.32
N GLY A 41 -6.32 -14.43 -15.89
CA GLY A 41 -7.40 -15.10 -15.17
C GLY A 41 -6.93 -15.99 -14.02
N ARG A 42 -5.69 -16.47 -14.12
CA ARG A 42 -4.96 -17.25 -13.12
C ARG A 42 -3.53 -16.72 -12.98
N ALA A 43 -2.84 -17.15 -11.93
CA ALA A 43 -1.40 -16.95 -11.84
C ALA A 43 -0.71 -17.58 -13.06
N LEU A 44 0.24 -16.85 -13.62
CA LEU A 44 1.10 -17.34 -14.69
C LEU A 44 2.08 -18.36 -14.11
N THR A 45 2.41 -19.39 -14.89
CA THR A 45 3.52 -20.29 -14.58
C THR A 45 4.85 -19.57 -14.79
N GLN A 46 5.95 -20.13 -14.28
CA GLN A 46 7.27 -19.55 -14.51
C GLN A 46 7.61 -19.49 -16.02
N GLU A 47 7.25 -20.53 -16.78
CA GLU A 47 7.44 -20.57 -18.23
C GLU A 47 6.68 -19.44 -18.96
N GLU A 48 5.45 -19.14 -18.52
CA GLU A 48 4.63 -18.05 -19.08
C GLU A 48 5.12 -16.65 -18.68
N LEU A 49 5.81 -16.53 -17.55
CA LEU A 49 6.50 -15.30 -17.15
C LEU A 49 7.79 -15.10 -17.96
N ASP A 50 8.49 -16.19 -18.26
CA ASP A 50 9.76 -16.18 -18.99
C ASP A 50 9.54 -16.00 -20.52
N ASP A 51 8.39 -16.45 -21.05
CA ASP A 51 7.96 -16.24 -22.45
C ASP A 51 6.67 -15.42 -22.54
N PRO A 52 6.76 -14.11 -22.87
CA PRO A 52 5.59 -13.24 -23.04
C PRO A 52 4.57 -13.73 -24.07
N THR A 53 4.99 -14.53 -25.05
CA THR A 53 4.10 -15.11 -26.08
C THR A 53 3.18 -16.15 -25.47
N LEU A 54 3.70 -17.00 -24.58
CA LEU A 54 2.91 -17.96 -23.84
C LEU A 54 2.01 -17.27 -22.81
N GLY A 55 2.55 -16.27 -22.10
CA GLY A 55 1.76 -15.45 -21.16
C GLY A 55 0.56 -14.76 -21.81
N ALA A 56 0.72 -14.29 -23.05
CA ALA A 56 -0.36 -13.64 -23.82
C ALA A 56 -1.52 -14.58 -24.20
N LEU A 57 -1.34 -15.90 -24.14
CA LEU A 57 -2.39 -16.88 -24.41
C LEU A 57 -3.31 -17.11 -23.21
N VAL A 58 -2.93 -16.63 -22.02
CA VAL A 58 -3.72 -16.81 -20.81
C VAL A 58 -4.96 -15.89 -20.86
N PRO A 59 -6.18 -16.42 -20.75
CA PRO A 59 -7.39 -15.60 -20.79
C PRO A 59 -7.36 -14.51 -19.74
N LEU A 60 -7.70 -13.29 -20.16
CA LEU A 60 -7.75 -12.14 -19.27
C LEU A 60 -9.11 -12.03 -18.58
N LYS A 61 -9.10 -11.47 -17.37
CA LYS A 61 -10.29 -11.04 -16.64
C LYS A 61 -10.16 -9.57 -16.27
N TRP A 62 -11.29 -8.88 -16.20
CA TRP A 62 -11.33 -7.53 -15.65
C TRP A 62 -11.17 -7.57 -14.13
N GLN A 63 -10.31 -6.70 -13.62
CA GLN A 63 -10.07 -6.51 -12.20
C GLN A 63 -9.98 -5.02 -11.91
N THR A 64 -10.62 -4.58 -10.82
CA THR A 64 -10.45 -3.22 -10.30
C THR A 64 -9.43 -3.26 -9.17
N ASN A 65 -8.31 -2.57 -9.35
CA ASN A 65 -7.29 -2.41 -8.32
C ASN A 65 -7.60 -1.21 -7.42
N PRO A 66 -7.16 -1.21 -6.16
CA PRO A 66 -7.27 -0.03 -5.33
C PRO A 66 -6.39 1.09 -5.88
N PHE A 67 -6.89 2.34 -5.85
CA PHE A 67 -6.10 3.51 -6.24
C PHE A 67 -5.26 4.06 -5.08
N HIS A 68 -5.69 3.78 -3.84
CA HIS A 68 -4.96 4.14 -2.64
C HIS A 68 -5.10 3.04 -1.58
N ASN A 69 -4.06 2.91 -0.75
CA ASN A 69 -4.08 2.07 0.43
C ASN A 69 -3.68 2.91 1.63
N HIS A 70 -4.43 2.78 2.72
CA HIS A 70 -4.17 3.53 3.95
C HIS A 70 -4.10 2.59 5.14
N PHE A 71 -3.32 2.97 6.16
CA PHE A 71 -3.19 2.22 7.40
C PHE A 71 -3.56 3.10 8.57
N ILE A 72 -4.49 2.62 9.40
CA ILE A 72 -4.83 3.25 10.67
C ILE A 72 -4.43 2.35 11.84
N TYR A 73 -4.36 2.93 13.02
CA TYR A 73 -4.11 2.23 14.27
C TYR A 73 -5.20 2.66 15.25
N VAL A 74 -5.93 1.69 15.77
CA VAL A 74 -7.08 1.94 16.66
C VAL A 74 -6.98 1.05 17.90
N GLU A 75 -7.68 1.44 18.96
CA GLU A 75 -7.77 0.62 20.17
C GLU A 75 -8.59 -0.65 19.88
N PRO A 76 -8.33 -1.78 20.56
CA PRO A 76 -9.01 -3.05 20.29
C PRO A 76 -10.54 -3.02 20.49
N ASP A 77 -11.05 -2.06 21.26
CA ASP A 77 -12.46 -1.86 21.57
C ASP A 77 -13.12 -0.79 20.67
N THR A 78 -12.39 -0.25 19.68
CA THR A 78 -12.94 0.72 18.73
C THR A 78 -14.09 0.09 17.93
N PRO A 79 -15.29 0.68 17.94
CA PRO A 79 -16.44 0.15 17.22
C PRO A 79 -16.23 0.12 15.70
N ASP A 80 -16.80 -0.91 15.04
CA ASP A 80 -16.72 -1.06 13.58
C ASP A 80 -17.24 0.16 12.81
N ASN A 81 -18.29 0.83 13.30
CA ASN A 81 -18.82 2.03 12.64
C ASN A 81 -17.84 3.20 12.70
N GLU A 82 -17.13 3.38 13.83
CA GLU A 82 -16.11 4.42 13.94
C GLU A 82 -14.91 4.13 13.02
N ILE A 83 -14.50 2.85 12.92
CA ILE A 83 -13.47 2.42 11.97
C ILE A 83 -13.89 2.76 10.53
N MET A 84 -15.14 2.49 10.17
CA MET A 84 -15.63 2.77 8.82
C MET A 84 -15.78 4.28 8.55
N ASP A 85 -16.23 5.08 9.53
CA ASP A 85 -16.30 6.54 9.43
C ASP A 85 -14.89 7.14 9.15
N ILE A 86 -13.87 6.63 9.84
CA ILE A 86 -12.46 6.99 9.58
C ILE A 86 -12.06 6.62 8.15
N GLY A 87 -12.39 5.39 7.71
CA GLY A 87 -12.10 4.91 6.37
C GLY A 87 -12.73 5.76 5.26
N GLU A 88 -13.98 6.19 5.44
CA GLU A 88 -14.69 7.08 4.51
C GLU A 88 -14.07 8.47 4.48
N ALA A 89 -13.72 9.04 5.64
CA ALA A 89 -13.04 10.33 5.70
C ALA A 89 -11.71 10.32 4.91
N PHE A 90 -10.90 9.27 5.08
CA PHE A 90 -9.67 9.11 4.30
C PHE A 90 -9.92 8.87 2.81
N LEU A 91 -10.98 8.13 2.45
CA LEU A 91 -11.35 7.91 1.06
C LEU A 91 -11.61 9.23 0.34
N HIS A 92 -12.38 10.13 0.96
CA HIS A 92 -12.70 11.43 0.39
C HIS A 92 -11.45 12.32 0.22
N GLU A 93 -10.57 12.35 1.22
CA GLU A 93 -9.32 13.11 1.15
C GLU A 93 -8.38 12.55 0.08
N ALA A 94 -8.20 11.22 0.06
CA ALA A 94 -7.34 10.54 -0.90
C ALA A 94 -7.81 10.77 -2.34
N TYR A 95 -9.13 10.71 -2.59
CA TYR A 95 -9.68 10.99 -3.90
C TYR A 95 -9.55 12.44 -4.32
N THR A 96 -9.82 13.38 -3.40
CA THR A 96 -9.68 14.81 -3.71
C THR A 96 -8.26 15.12 -4.16
N LYS A 97 -7.25 14.54 -3.50
CA LYS A 97 -5.85 14.64 -3.89
C LYS A 97 -5.58 13.93 -5.22
N TRP A 98 -6.07 12.70 -5.39
CA TRP A 98 -5.89 11.91 -6.61
C TRP A 98 -6.44 12.61 -7.86
N ALA A 99 -7.62 13.20 -7.75
CA ALA A 99 -8.30 13.90 -8.84
C ALA A 99 -7.83 15.34 -9.03
N SER A 100 -6.90 15.83 -8.20
CA SER A 100 -6.35 17.18 -8.32
C SER A 100 -5.09 17.21 -9.18
N ASP A 101 -4.80 18.37 -9.77
CA ASP A 101 -3.51 18.66 -10.40
C ASP A 101 -2.40 18.95 -9.37
N GLU A 102 -2.69 18.80 -8.07
CA GLU A 102 -1.73 19.08 -7.01
C GLU A 102 -0.62 18.02 -7.02
N LYS A 103 0.60 18.46 -7.30
CA LYS A 103 1.76 17.56 -7.21
C LYS A 103 1.96 17.17 -5.75
N PRO A 104 2.18 15.87 -5.46
CA PRO A 104 2.43 15.45 -4.10
C PRO A 104 3.64 16.22 -3.54
N ASP A 105 3.41 16.95 -2.44
CA ASP A 105 4.47 17.51 -1.62
C ASP A 105 5.21 16.35 -0.95
N LEU A 106 6.15 15.75 -1.70
CA LEU A 106 7.02 14.70 -1.20
C LEU A 106 7.98 15.32 -0.17
N LYS A 107 7.51 15.46 1.07
CA LYS A 107 8.31 15.93 2.21
C LYS A 107 9.56 15.08 2.44
N ASN A 108 9.57 13.85 1.91
CA ASN A 108 10.73 12.99 1.86
C ASN A 108 11.14 12.80 0.39
N PRO A 109 12.19 13.49 -0.09
CA PRO A 109 12.70 13.22 -1.42
C PRO A 109 13.10 11.73 -1.52
N PRO A 110 13.00 11.13 -2.71
CA PRO A 110 13.44 9.76 -2.93
C PRO A 110 14.86 9.58 -2.40
N VAL A 111 15.08 8.55 -1.57
CA VAL A 111 16.42 8.21 -1.11
C VAL A 111 17.21 7.72 -2.33
N ALA A 112 18.27 8.45 -2.68
CA ALA A 112 19.22 7.97 -3.69
C ALA A 112 19.92 6.73 -3.14
N PHE A 113 19.60 5.56 -3.70
CA PHE A 113 20.35 4.35 -3.39
C PHE A 113 21.69 4.41 -4.11
N PRO A 114 22.82 4.16 -3.42
CA PRO A 114 24.11 4.06 -4.09
C PRO A 114 24.08 2.91 -5.10
N ALA A 115 24.69 3.11 -6.27
CA ALA A 115 24.75 2.12 -7.34
C ALA A 115 25.43 0.80 -6.91
N THR A 116 26.22 0.84 -5.84
CA THR A 116 26.87 -0.31 -5.23
C THR A 116 26.49 -0.42 -3.76
N PHE A 117 26.13 -1.63 -3.33
CA PHE A 117 25.85 -1.92 -1.93
C PHE A 117 27.15 -1.93 -1.11
N ASP A 118 27.31 -0.94 -0.23
CA ASP A 118 28.42 -0.89 0.73
C ASP A 118 28.02 -1.62 2.02
N SER A 119 28.42 -2.89 2.11
CA SER A 119 28.20 -3.74 3.28
C SER A 119 28.93 -3.23 4.53
N GLY A 120 30.04 -2.52 4.37
CA GLY A 120 30.82 -1.94 5.46
C GLY A 120 30.07 -0.79 6.13
N ALA A 121 29.56 0.15 5.34
CA ALA A 121 28.74 1.26 5.83
C ALA A 121 27.47 0.78 6.55
N LEU A 122 26.84 -0.30 6.06
CA LEU A 122 25.70 -0.92 6.74
C LEU A 122 26.10 -1.51 8.10
N ALA A 123 27.23 -2.22 8.18
CA ALA A 123 27.72 -2.81 9.42
C ALA A 123 27.99 -1.74 10.49
N THR A 124 28.62 -0.63 10.11
CA THR A 124 28.85 0.53 10.98
C THR A 124 27.55 1.15 11.47
N ARG A 125 26.55 1.33 10.58
CA ARG A 125 25.22 1.83 10.96
C ARG A 125 24.49 0.91 11.93
N VAL A 126 24.56 -0.40 11.72
CA VAL A 126 23.97 -1.41 12.61
C VAL A 126 24.64 -1.37 13.98
N GLN A 127 25.98 -1.30 14.03
CA GLN A 127 26.72 -1.16 15.30
C GLN A 127 26.36 0.13 16.02
N HIS A 128 26.31 1.26 15.32
CA HIS A 128 25.93 2.54 15.91
C HIS A 128 24.52 2.48 16.51
N ARG A 129 23.53 1.91 15.79
CA ARG A 129 22.15 1.72 16.30
C ARG A 129 22.06 0.77 17.49
N LYS A 130 22.91 -0.26 17.55
CA LYS A 130 23.01 -1.12 18.74
C LYS A 130 23.57 -0.36 19.94
N ALA A 131 24.55 0.52 19.72
CA ALA A 131 25.17 1.34 20.76
C ALA A 131 24.29 2.51 21.23
N THR A 132 23.45 3.06 20.34
CA THR A 132 22.54 4.18 20.61
C THR A 132 21.12 3.74 20.95
N LYS A 133 20.90 2.46 21.25
CA LYS A 133 19.64 2.01 21.84
C LYS A 133 19.51 2.73 23.19
N LEU A 134 18.77 3.83 23.20
CA LEU A 134 18.25 4.45 24.42
C LEU A 134 17.56 3.34 25.19
N GLU A 135 18.08 3.03 26.37
CA GLU A 135 17.39 2.17 27.32
C GLU A 135 15.96 2.69 27.43
N ARG A 136 14.99 1.83 27.11
CA ARG A 136 13.60 2.10 27.48
C ARG A 136 13.61 2.24 28.99
N LYS A 137 13.41 3.47 29.49
CA LYS A 137 12.97 3.64 30.88
C LYS A 137 11.63 2.91 30.97
N VAL A 138 11.65 1.78 31.67
CA VAL A 138 10.48 1.03 32.10
C VAL A 138 9.75 1.86 33.15
#